data_AF-A0A2C9KJQ3-F1
#
_entry.id   AF-A0A2C9KJQ3-F1
#
_cell.length_a   1.000
_cell.length_b   1.000
_cell.length_c   1.000
_cell.angle_alpha   90.00
_cell.angle_beta   90.00
_cell.angle_gamma   90.00
#
_symmetry.space_group_name_H-M   'P 1'
#
loop_
_entity.id
_entity.type
_entity.pdbx_description
1 polymer ?
#
loop_
_entity_poly.entity_id
_entity_poly.type
_entity_poly.pdbx_seq_one_letter_code
_entity_poly.pdbx_strand_id
1 'polypeptide(L)'
;MRINGLDCRNAIRTFGTYLCYSHELTSKLCCETCKEVKQPSNVGCEYGDHVDNCKILTPSDCYDLRNRHSCCATCERFKKQNAPAGCEYGDAVGRCDSVRQNPGLCYIPNNQRSCCQTCSQIQNANNPSCAYGDFMPSLCQPYDSNTSGGVRVNCYSPHRRKICCQTCEQIREWASVGMPSDCQYGDKPISFYYPQYGRLTCSNLFQFLDVSECRTNPVVASNCCYTCNRYINNRG
;
A
#
# COMPACT_ATOMS: atom_id res chain seq x y z
N MET A 1 -21.30 -44.51 -31.27
CA MET A 1 -22.04 -43.55 -30.44
C MET A 1 -21.71 -42.13 -30.87
N ARG A 2 -22.64 -41.18 -30.74
CA ARG A 2 -22.45 -39.79 -31.16
C ARG A 2 -22.98 -38.82 -30.10
N ILE A 3 -22.26 -37.72 -29.86
CA ILE A 3 -22.70 -36.58 -29.06
C ILE A 3 -23.04 -35.46 -30.06
N ASN A 4 -24.30 -35.04 -30.10
CA ASN A 4 -24.78 -34.04 -31.07
C ASN A 4 -24.35 -34.33 -32.53
N GLY A 5 -24.37 -35.61 -32.91
CA GLY A 5 -23.99 -36.05 -34.26
C GLY A 5 -22.49 -36.25 -34.50
N LEU A 6 -21.61 -35.89 -33.56
CA LEU A 6 -20.16 -36.10 -33.62
C LEU A 6 -19.72 -37.36 -32.89
N ASP A 7 -18.69 -38.06 -33.36
CA ASP A 7 -18.03 -39.09 -32.55
C ASP A 7 -17.35 -38.48 -31.31
N CYS A 8 -16.96 -39.33 -30.36
CA CYS A 8 -16.38 -38.91 -29.08
C CYS A 8 -15.13 -38.03 -29.20
N ARG A 9 -14.22 -38.38 -30.12
CA ARG A 9 -12.97 -37.63 -30.31
C ARG A 9 -13.26 -36.25 -30.88
N ASN A 10 -14.14 -36.18 -31.87
CA ASN A 10 -14.56 -34.91 -32.47
C ASN A 10 -15.40 -34.06 -31.51
N ALA A 11 -16.26 -34.67 -30.69
CA ALA A 11 -17.05 -33.98 -29.68
C ALA A 11 -16.15 -33.34 -28.61
N ILE A 12 -15.20 -34.08 -28.05
CA ILE A 12 -14.25 -33.55 -27.05
C ILE A 12 -13.37 -32.45 -27.66
N ARG A 13 -12.92 -32.60 -28.92
CA ARG A 13 -12.14 -31.56 -29.59
C ARG A 13 -12.95 -30.28 -29.85
N THR A 14 -14.23 -30.42 -30.16
CA THR A 14 -15.10 -29.29 -30.54
C THR A 14 -15.66 -28.56 -29.33
N PHE A 15 -16.11 -29.32 -28.33
CA PHE A 15 -16.81 -28.77 -27.18
C PHE A 15 -15.93 -28.65 -25.96
N GLY A 16 -14.82 -29.39 -25.84
CA GLY A 16 -13.89 -29.33 -24.73
C GLY A 16 -13.83 -30.63 -23.90
N THR A 17 -12.73 -30.81 -23.17
CA THR A 17 -12.48 -31.98 -22.31
C THR A 17 -13.35 -32.01 -21.06
N TYR A 18 -13.91 -30.87 -20.63
CA TYR A 18 -14.82 -30.81 -19.48
C TYR A 18 -16.05 -31.69 -19.62
N LEU A 19 -16.43 -32.06 -20.85
CA LEU A 19 -17.51 -33.02 -21.09
C LEU A 19 -17.28 -34.35 -20.35
N CYS A 20 -16.02 -34.75 -20.13
CA CYS A 20 -15.66 -35.97 -19.42
C CYS A 20 -16.00 -35.95 -17.91
N TYR A 21 -16.34 -34.79 -17.34
CA TYR A 21 -16.86 -34.71 -15.97
C TYR A 21 -18.33 -35.14 -15.85
N SER A 22 -19.10 -35.10 -16.94
CA SER A 22 -20.50 -35.53 -16.94
C SER A 22 -20.59 -37.06 -16.95
N HIS A 23 -20.70 -37.65 -15.76
CA HIS A 23 -20.65 -39.10 -15.57
C HIS A 23 -21.83 -39.89 -16.13
N GLU A 24 -23.00 -39.26 -16.25
CA GLU A 24 -24.21 -39.95 -16.67
C GLU A 24 -24.35 -40.06 -18.18
N LEU A 25 -23.75 -39.13 -18.93
CA LEU A 25 -23.92 -39.00 -20.36
C LEU A 25 -22.60 -39.24 -21.08
N THR A 26 -21.67 -38.28 -21.00
CA THR A 26 -20.50 -38.28 -21.87
C THR A 26 -19.44 -39.28 -21.44
N SER A 27 -19.15 -39.43 -20.14
CA SER A 27 -18.03 -40.28 -19.73
C SER A 27 -18.31 -41.78 -19.88
N LYS A 28 -19.58 -42.21 -19.81
CA LYS A 28 -20.00 -43.57 -20.17
C LYS A 28 -19.99 -43.79 -21.68
N LEU A 29 -20.49 -42.80 -22.44
CA LEU A 29 -20.59 -42.88 -23.90
C LEU A 29 -19.22 -42.82 -24.60
N CYS A 30 -18.28 -42.08 -24.00
CA CYS A 30 -16.96 -41.77 -24.55
C CYS A 30 -15.84 -42.20 -23.60
N CYS A 31 -16.00 -43.35 -22.93
CA CYS A 31 -15.12 -43.81 -21.86
C CYS A 31 -13.65 -43.95 -22.30
N GLU A 32 -13.39 -44.52 -23.48
CA GLU A 32 -12.04 -44.69 -24.01
C GLU A 32 -11.37 -43.32 -24.25
N THR A 33 -12.07 -42.41 -24.92
CA THR A 33 -11.54 -41.07 -25.21
C THR A 33 -11.34 -40.24 -23.93
N CYS A 34 -12.27 -40.31 -22.98
CA CYS A 34 -12.11 -39.63 -21.69
C CYS A 34 -10.94 -40.23 -20.90
N LYS A 35 -10.72 -41.54 -20.97
CA LYS A 35 -9.57 -42.19 -20.33
C LYS A 35 -8.23 -41.73 -20.94
N GLU A 36 -8.17 -41.50 -22.26
CA GLU A 36 -6.97 -40.99 -22.94
C GLU A 36 -6.56 -39.58 -22.47
N VAL A 37 -7.54 -38.70 -22.18
CA VAL A 37 -7.26 -37.30 -21.79
C VAL A 37 -7.17 -37.11 -20.27
N LYS A 38 -7.40 -38.15 -19.49
CA LYS A 38 -7.37 -38.09 -18.02
C LYS A 38 -5.95 -37.88 -17.51
N GLN A 39 -5.77 -36.92 -16.61
CA GLN A 39 -4.55 -36.63 -15.86
C GLN A 39 -4.75 -36.95 -14.38
N PRO A 40 -4.40 -38.17 -13.92
CA PRO A 40 -4.69 -38.62 -12.55
C PRO A 40 -3.98 -37.81 -11.46
N SER A 41 -2.86 -37.15 -11.79
CA SER A 41 -2.10 -36.31 -10.86
C SER A 41 -2.83 -35.03 -10.47
N ASN A 42 -3.80 -34.58 -11.27
CA ASN A 42 -4.51 -33.32 -11.06
C ASN A 42 -5.86 -33.60 -10.40
N VAL A 43 -5.84 -34.02 -9.14
CA VAL A 43 -7.06 -34.39 -8.40
C VAL A 43 -8.06 -33.22 -8.40
N GLY A 44 -9.29 -33.49 -8.82
CA GLY A 44 -10.36 -32.50 -9.01
C GLY A 44 -10.29 -31.73 -10.33
N CYS A 45 -9.25 -31.91 -11.14
CA CYS A 45 -8.96 -31.23 -12.42
C CYS A 45 -8.42 -32.23 -13.45
N GLU A 46 -8.84 -33.50 -13.34
CA GLU A 46 -8.30 -34.62 -14.09
C GLU A 46 -8.52 -34.48 -15.60
N TYR A 47 -9.50 -33.70 -16.04
CA TYR A 47 -9.76 -33.42 -17.45
C TYR A 47 -9.48 -31.95 -17.81
N GLY A 48 -8.82 -31.20 -16.92
CA GLY A 48 -8.59 -29.76 -17.05
C GLY A 48 -9.63 -28.94 -16.30
N ASP A 49 -10.05 -27.82 -16.90
CA ASP A 49 -11.12 -26.99 -16.37
C ASP A 49 -12.48 -27.70 -16.51
N HIS A 50 -13.45 -27.38 -15.64
CA HIS A 50 -14.81 -27.91 -15.64
C HIS A 50 -15.76 -27.16 -16.58
N VAL A 51 -15.33 -26.02 -17.12
CA VAL A 51 -16.12 -25.17 -18.02
C VAL A 51 -15.23 -24.62 -19.15
N ASP A 52 -15.84 -24.27 -20.29
CA ASP A 52 -15.11 -23.81 -21.49
C ASP A 52 -14.60 -22.36 -21.39
N ASN A 53 -15.25 -21.52 -20.58
CA ASN A 53 -15.04 -20.08 -20.59
C ASN A 53 -13.91 -19.59 -19.67
N CYS A 54 -13.01 -20.46 -19.21
CA CYS A 54 -11.93 -20.09 -18.28
C CYS A 54 -10.86 -19.17 -18.88
N LYS A 55 -10.78 -19.08 -20.21
CA LYS A 55 -9.83 -18.20 -20.93
C LYS A 55 -10.04 -16.69 -20.69
N ILE A 56 -11.20 -16.29 -20.16
CA ILE A 56 -11.50 -14.89 -19.86
C ILE A 56 -10.98 -14.46 -18.47
N LEU A 57 -10.63 -15.42 -17.61
CA LEU A 57 -10.21 -15.13 -16.25
C LEU A 57 -8.84 -14.44 -16.24
N THR A 58 -8.70 -13.45 -15.37
CA THR A 58 -7.42 -12.90 -14.97
C THR A 58 -6.90 -13.62 -13.72
N PRO A 59 -5.59 -13.54 -13.40
CA PRO A 59 -5.04 -14.17 -12.20
C PRO A 59 -5.80 -13.83 -10.91
N SER A 60 -6.24 -12.57 -10.76
CA SER A 60 -7.02 -12.12 -9.60
C SER A 60 -8.34 -12.87 -9.43
N ASP A 61 -8.96 -13.34 -10.51
CA ASP A 61 -10.24 -14.04 -10.43
C ASP A 61 -10.13 -15.40 -9.74
N CYS A 62 -8.93 -15.97 -9.68
CA CYS A 62 -8.64 -17.22 -8.99
C CYS A 62 -8.66 -17.10 -7.46
N TYR A 63 -8.76 -15.88 -6.91
CA TYR A 63 -9.06 -15.68 -5.48
C TYR A 63 -10.51 -16.04 -5.13
N ASP A 64 -11.43 -16.04 -6.11
CA ASP A 64 -12.79 -16.59 -5.92
C ASP A 64 -12.74 -18.12 -5.97
N LEU A 65 -13.27 -18.77 -4.92
CA LEU A 65 -13.31 -20.22 -4.80
C LEU A 65 -14.11 -20.91 -5.92
N ARG A 66 -15.17 -20.26 -6.43
CA ARG A 66 -16.00 -20.81 -7.52
C ARG A 66 -15.24 -20.85 -8.82
N ASN A 67 -14.48 -19.79 -9.12
CA ASN A 67 -13.60 -19.73 -10.28
C ASN A 67 -12.47 -20.73 -10.12
N ARG A 68 -11.85 -20.82 -8.94
CA ARG A 68 -10.80 -21.80 -8.67
C ARG A 68 -11.27 -23.24 -8.80
N HIS A 69 -12.53 -23.53 -8.46
CA HIS A 69 -13.11 -24.85 -8.64
C HIS A 69 -13.43 -25.13 -10.12
N SER A 70 -14.13 -24.21 -10.79
CA SER A 70 -14.60 -24.41 -12.16
C SER A 70 -13.48 -24.31 -13.21
N CYS A 71 -12.48 -23.49 -12.94
CA CYS A 71 -11.36 -23.16 -13.83
C CYS A 71 -10.02 -23.53 -13.19
N CYS A 72 -9.97 -24.68 -12.55
CA CYS A 72 -8.87 -25.08 -11.71
C CYS A 72 -7.54 -25.29 -12.45
N ALA A 73 -7.55 -25.84 -13.67
CA ALA A 73 -6.34 -25.98 -14.48
C ALA A 73 -5.84 -24.63 -15.00
N THR A 74 -6.74 -23.68 -15.28
CA THR A 74 -6.38 -22.29 -15.57
C THR A 74 -5.78 -21.60 -14.36
N CYS A 75 -6.39 -21.73 -13.18
CA CYS A 75 -5.87 -21.11 -11.97
C CYS A 75 -4.52 -21.68 -11.54
N GLU A 76 -4.29 -22.99 -11.62
CA GLU A 76 -2.97 -23.56 -11.32
C GLU A 76 -1.87 -23.05 -12.27
N ARG A 77 -2.20 -22.70 -13.51
CA ARG A 77 -1.25 -22.04 -14.43
C ARG A 77 -0.91 -20.59 -14.03
N PHE A 78 -1.84 -19.86 -13.41
CA PHE A 78 -1.60 -18.51 -12.91
C PHE A 78 -0.84 -18.49 -11.57
N LYS A 79 -0.85 -19.60 -10.85
CA LYS A 79 -0.26 -19.71 -9.52
C LYS A 79 1.27 -19.58 -9.57
N LYS A 80 1.81 -18.74 -8.71
CA LYS A 80 3.25 -18.54 -8.56
C LYS A 80 3.82 -19.50 -7.52
N GLN A 81 4.86 -20.27 -7.89
CA GLN A 81 5.39 -21.36 -7.07
C GLN A 81 6.03 -20.94 -5.73
N ASN A 82 6.36 -19.66 -5.53
CA ASN A 82 6.95 -19.14 -4.30
C ASN A 82 6.28 -17.85 -3.81
N ALA A 83 4.99 -17.69 -4.13
CA ALA A 83 4.25 -16.54 -3.65
C ALA A 83 3.93 -16.69 -2.14
N PRO A 84 3.95 -15.59 -1.38
CA PRO A 84 3.48 -15.61 0.00
C PRO A 84 1.98 -15.95 0.06
N ALA A 85 1.55 -16.48 1.20
CA ALA A 85 0.15 -16.83 1.42
C ALA A 85 -0.77 -15.60 1.20
N GLY A 86 -1.82 -15.77 0.42
CA GLY A 86 -2.72 -14.70 -0.02
C GLY A 86 -2.28 -13.93 -1.27
N CYS A 87 -1.10 -14.24 -1.83
CA CYS A 87 -0.52 -13.60 -3.03
C CYS A 87 -0.24 -14.59 -4.15
N GLU A 88 -0.83 -15.78 -4.09
CA GLU A 88 -0.55 -16.92 -4.96
C GLU A 88 -0.74 -16.59 -6.44
N TYR A 89 -1.62 -15.64 -6.75
CA TYR A 89 -1.90 -15.17 -8.11
C TYR A 89 -1.45 -13.73 -8.36
N GLY A 90 -0.67 -13.14 -7.44
CA GLY A 90 -0.27 -11.73 -7.46
C GLY A 90 -1.21 -10.84 -6.64
N ASP A 91 -1.53 -9.66 -7.17
CA ASP A 91 -2.53 -8.78 -6.54
C ASP A 91 -3.93 -9.43 -6.67
N ALA A 92 -4.69 -9.44 -5.57
CA ALA A 92 -6.04 -10.01 -5.54
C ALA A 92 -7.08 -9.12 -6.21
N VAL A 93 -6.74 -7.88 -6.54
CA VAL A 93 -7.57 -6.96 -7.32
C VAL A 93 -6.78 -6.44 -8.52
N GLY A 94 -7.45 -6.25 -9.65
CA GLY A 94 -6.79 -5.73 -10.86
C GLY A 94 -6.38 -4.25 -10.80
N ARG A 95 -6.80 -3.50 -9.79
CA ARG A 95 -6.57 -2.05 -9.67
C ARG A 95 -5.84 -1.69 -8.38
N CYS A 96 -4.52 -1.53 -8.48
CA CYS A 96 -3.65 -1.12 -7.39
C CYS A 96 -2.94 0.23 -7.64
N ASP A 97 -3.41 1.02 -8.61
CA ASP A 97 -2.76 2.28 -9.01
C ASP A 97 -2.76 3.32 -7.90
N SER A 98 -3.84 3.40 -7.11
CA SER A 98 -3.88 4.29 -5.94
C SER A 98 -2.79 3.95 -4.92
N VAL A 99 -2.46 2.66 -4.76
CA VAL A 99 -1.37 2.22 -3.87
C VAL A 99 -0.01 2.59 -4.48
N ARG A 100 0.16 2.49 -5.80
CA ARG A 100 1.40 2.93 -6.48
C ARG A 100 1.62 4.44 -6.34
N GLN A 101 0.55 5.22 -6.46
CA GLN A 101 0.60 6.69 -6.33
C GLN A 101 0.76 7.13 -4.88
N ASN A 102 0.22 6.37 -3.93
CA ASN A 102 0.33 6.62 -2.50
C ASN A 102 0.76 5.35 -1.75
N PRO A 103 2.08 5.04 -1.70
CA PRO A 103 2.61 3.84 -1.07
C PRO A 103 2.20 3.66 0.40
N GLY A 104 1.97 4.76 1.13
CA GLY A 104 1.48 4.72 2.52
C GLY A 104 0.17 3.94 2.70
N LEU A 105 -0.63 3.77 1.63
CA LEU A 105 -1.80 2.91 1.64
C LEU A 105 -1.48 1.44 1.94
N CYS A 106 -0.25 0.97 1.74
CA CYS A 106 0.19 -0.38 2.11
C CYS A 106 0.28 -0.61 3.62
N TYR A 107 0.24 0.44 4.45
CA TYR A 107 0.07 0.27 5.90
C TYR A 107 -1.36 -0.14 6.30
N ILE A 108 -2.33 -0.03 5.39
CA ILE A 108 -3.71 -0.47 5.63
C ILE A 108 -3.81 -1.97 5.31
N PRO A 109 -4.18 -2.84 6.27
CA PRO A 109 -4.16 -4.29 6.08
C PRO A 109 -4.96 -4.80 4.87
N ASN A 110 -6.10 -4.16 4.56
CA ASN A 110 -6.92 -4.54 3.41
C ASN A 110 -6.24 -4.25 2.07
N ASN A 111 -5.53 -3.12 1.96
CA ASN A 111 -4.75 -2.79 0.78
C ASN A 111 -3.52 -3.69 0.69
N GLN A 112 -2.85 -3.96 1.81
CA GLN A 112 -1.73 -4.88 1.85
C GLN A 112 -2.12 -6.29 1.41
N ARG A 113 -3.33 -6.75 1.76
CA ARG A 113 -3.85 -8.04 1.29
C ARG A 113 -4.24 -8.00 -0.18
N SER A 114 -4.96 -6.96 -0.61
CA SER A 114 -5.53 -6.89 -1.96
C SER A 114 -4.49 -6.56 -3.03
N CYS A 115 -3.50 -5.74 -2.68
CA CYS A 115 -2.42 -5.26 -3.54
C CYS A 115 -1.07 -5.77 -3.05
N CYS A 116 -1.02 -7.02 -2.62
CA CYS A 116 0.13 -7.53 -1.88
C CYS A 116 1.42 -7.63 -2.69
N GLN A 117 1.33 -7.97 -3.98
CA GLN A 117 2.49 -7.96 -4.87
C GLN A 117 2.95 -6.52 -5.13
N THR A 118 2.01 -5.60 -5.36
CA THR A 118 2.34 -4.19 -5.53
C THR A 118 3.01 -3.63 -4.26
N CYS A 119 2.47 -3.91 -3.08
CA CYS A 119 3.06 -3.49 -1.81
C CYS A 119 4.46 -4.08 -1.61
N SER A 120 4.67 -5.37 -1.86
CA SER A 120 6.00 -5.97 -1.72
C SER A 120 7.04 -5.36 -2.67
N GLN A 121 6.62 -4.94 -3.86
CA GLN A 121 7.51 -4.33 -4.85
C GLN A 121 7.95 -2.90 -4.48
N ILE A 122 7.08 -2.13 -3.83
CA ILE A 122 7.38 -0.74 -3.44
C ILE A 122 7.92 -0.61 -2.01
N GLN A 123 8.00 -1.73 -1.27
CA GLN A 123 8.48 -1.75 0.10
C GLN A 123 9.99 -1.42 0.16
N ASN A 124 10.34 -0.44 0.98
CA ASN A 124 11.73 -0.17 1.34
C ASN A 124 12.19 -1.11 2.47
N ALA A 125 12.87 -2.19 2.10
CA ALA A 125 13.39 -3.17 3.05
C ALA A 125 14.48 -2.61 4.00
N ASN A 126 15.17 -1.54 3.59
CA ASN A 126 16.23 -0.93 4.40
C ASN A 126 15.69 -0.05 5.54
N ASN A 127 14.40 0.28 5.52
CA ASN A 127 13.77 1.07 6.57
C ASN A 127 12.42 0.47 7.00
N PRO A 128 12.41 -0.61 7.80
CA PRO A 128 11.18 -1.28 8.20
C PRO A 128 10.19 -0.39 8.96
N SER A 129 10.67 0.60 9.71
CA SER A 129 9.82 1.54 10.45
C SER A 129 9.14 2.59 9.55
N CYS A 130 9.67 2.79 8.34
CA CYS A 130 9.15 3.71 7.31
C CYS A 130 9.10 3.04 5.93
N ALA A 131 8.69 1.77 5.90
CA ALA A 131 8.81 0.91 4.72
C ALA A 131 8.08 1.42 3.48
N TYR A 132 7.08 2.29 3.63
CA TYR A 132 6.33 2.87 2.52
C TYR A 132 6.35 4.41 2.53
N GLY A 133 7.28 5.02 3.26
CA GLY A 133 7.30 6.46 3.48
C GLY A 133 6.17 6.91 4.42
N ASP A 134 5.68 8.13 4.22
CA ASP A 134 4.58 8.67 5.02
C ASP A 134 3.27 7.89 4.79
N PHE A 135 2.54 7.62 5.86
CA PHE A 135 1.25 6.92 5.80
C PHE A 135 0.23 7.67 4.93
N MET A 136 0.20 8.99 5.03
CA MET A 136 -0.65 9.85 4.21
C MET A 136 0.10 11.15 3.86
N PRO A 137 0.77 11.23 2.71
CA PRO A 137 1.61 12.37 2.32
C PRO A 137 0.90 13.73 2.35
N SER A 138 -0.41 13.76 2.09
CA SER A 138 -1.21 14.99 2.16
C SER A 138 -1.37 15.54 3.58
N LEU A 139 -1.33 14.69 4.61
CA LEU A 139 -1.32 15.10 6.02
C LEU A 139 0.09 15.40 6.54
N CYS A 140 1.11 14.93 5.84
CA CYS A 140 2.51 15.10 6.20
C CYS A 140 3.16 16.25 5.41
N GLN A 141 2.38 17.16 4.83
CA GLN A 141 2.96 18.35 4.21
C GLN A 141 3.74 19.16 5.25
N PRO A 142 5.07 19.35 5.09
CA PRO A 142 5.92 19.92 6.13
C PRO A 142 5.60 21.38 6.43
N TYR A 143 5.06 22.12 5.47
CA TYR A 143 4.76 23.55 5.58
C TYR A 143 3.32 23.84 5.16
N ASP A 144 2.75 24.91 5.71
CA ASP A 144 1.52 25.50 5.19
C ASP A 144 1.88 26.45 4.04
N SER A 145 1.26 26.27 2.88
CA SER A 145 1.47 27.13 1.71
C SER A 145 1.08 28.59 1.95
N ASN A 146 0.23 28.85 2.96
CA ASN A 146 -0.31 30.17 3.26
C ASN A 146 0.42 30.91 4.40
N THR A 147 1.31 30.24 5.13
CA THR A 147 2.13 30.88 6.18
C THR A 147 3.61 30.71 5.87
N SER A 148 4.29 31.84 5.74
CA SER A 148 5.73 31.89 5.52
C SER A 148 6.49 31.20 6.66
N GLY A 149 6.84 29.93 6.48
CA GLY A 149 7.87 29.23 7.24
C GLY A 149 7.44 28.45 8.50
N GLY A 150 6.15 28.29 8.77
CA GLY A 150 5.71 27.45 9.89
C GLY A 150 5.82 25.96 9.57
N VAL A 151 6.67 25.21 10.29
CA VAL A 151 6.64 23.74 10.25
C VAL A 151 5.27 23.29 10.75
N ARG A 152 4.49 22.60 9.93
CA ARG A 152 3.13 22.12 10.25
C ARG A 152 3.14 20.78 10.98
N VAL A 153 4.13 19.94 10.70
CA VAL A 153 4.20 18.57 11.22
C VAL A 153 4.95 18.55 12.55
N ASN A 154 4.24 18.18 13.63
CA ASN A 154 4.86 18.05 14.95
C ASN A 154 5.68 16.75 15.05
N CYS A 155 6.92 16.75 14.54
CA CYS A 155 7.81 15.59 14.58
C CYS A 155 8.37 15.26 15.97
N TYR A 156 8.12 16.12 16.97
CA TYR A 156 8.41 15.81 18.37
C TYR A 156 7.40 14.81 18.97
N SER A 157 6.21 14.68 18.41
CA SER A 157 5.24 13.65 18.81
C SER A 157 5.65 12.28 18.23
N PRO A 158 5.84 11.25 19.06
CA PRO A 158 6.19 9.90 18.58
C PRO A 158 5.16 9.34 17.59
N HIS A 159 3.88 9.61 17.84
CA HIS A 159 2.80 9.18 16.95
C HIS A 159 2.88 9.86 15.59
N ARG A 160 3.08 11.19 15.55
CA ARG A 160 3.25 11.91 14.28
C ARG A 160 4.50 11.48 13.54
N ARG A 161 5.61 11.24 14.24
CA ARG A 161 6.84 10.74 13.63
C ARG A 161 6.66 9.36 12.99
N LYS A 162 5.81 8.50 13.56
CA LYS A 162 5.48 7.21 12.95
C LYS A 162 4.65 7.36 11.68
N ILE A 163 3.69 8.29 11.67
CA ILE A 163 2.80 8.53 10.52
C ILE A 163 3.53 9.28 9.39
N CYS A 164 4.34 10.27 9.74
CA CYS A 164 5.06 11.15 8.82
C CYS A 164 6.56 10.89 8.89
N CYS A 165 6.96 9.62 8.90
CA CYS A 165 8.35 9.22 9.14
C CYS A 165 9.31 9.79 8.11
N GLN A 166 8.96 9.78 6.81
CA GLN A 166 9.80 10.32 5.76
C GLN A 166 9.86 11.84 5.85
N THR A 167 8.72 12.51 6.04
CA THR A 167 8.70 13.97 6.22
C THR A 167 9.50 14.40 7.44
N CYS A 168 9.39 13.69 8.57
CA CYS A 168 10.10 14.07 9.78
C CYS A 168 11.61 13.91 9.64
N GLU A 169 12.07 12.92 8.89
CA GLU A 169 13.49 12.80 8.53
C GLU A 169 13.95 13.96 7.65
N GLN A 170 13.16 14.35 6.63
CA GLN A 170 13.45 15.53 5.81
C GLN A 170 13.52 16.83 6.61
N ILE A 171 12.55 17.04 7.52
CA ILE A 171 12.56 18.20 8.43
C ILE A 171 13.80 18.17 9.31
N ARG A 172 14.19 17.00 9.82
CA ARG A 172 15.39 16.85 10.65
C ARG A 172 16.65 17.22 9.89
N GLU A 173 16.83 16.69 8.69
CA GLU A 173 17.99 16.98 7.85
C GLU A 173 18.12 18.47 7.55
N TRP A 174 17.01 19.16 7.30
CA TRP A 174 16.98 20.61 7.08
C TRP A 174 17.22 21.43 8.35
N ALA A 175 16.53 21.12 9.45
CA ALA A 175 16.54 21.93 10.67
C ALA A 175 17.78 21.69 11.54
N SER A 176 18.42 20.51 11.45
CA SER A 176 19.47 20.08 12.39
C SER A 176 20.81 20.80 12.24
N VAL A 177 21.05 21.62 11.21
CA VAL A 177 22.33 22.31 11.02
C VAL A 177 22.57 23.33 12.13
N GLY A 178 23.39 22.96 13.12
CA GLY A 178 23.77 23.82 14.26
C GLY A 178 22.70 23.99 15.34
N MET A 179 21.66 23.15 15.34
CA MET A 179 20.58 23.19 16.35
C MET A 179 20.79 22.14 17.44
N PRO A 180 20.45 22.44 18.71
CA PRO A 180 20.49 21.44 19.79
C PRO A 180 19.47 20.31 19.58
N SER A 181 19.67 19.17 20.24
CA SER A 181 18.90 17.93 20.00
C SER A 181 17.41 18.06 20.32
N ASP A 182 17.05 18.92 21.26
CA ASP A 182 15.67 19.31 21.59
C ASP A 182 15.04 20.23 20.52
N CYS A 183 15.85 20.77 19.60
CA CYS A 183 15.46 21.60 18.47
C CYS A 183 15.71 20.92 17.10
N GLN A 184 15.92 19.61 17.07
CA GLN A 184 16.30 18.88 15.84
C GLN A 184 15.26 18.90 14.71
N TYR A 185 14.00 19.28 14.98
CA TYR A 185 12.97 19.44 13.94
C TYR A 185 12.54 20.90 13.76
N GLY A 186 13.29 21.84 14.34
CA GLY A 186 12.99 23.27 14.31
C GLY A 186 11.90 23.68 15.29
N ASP A 187 11.20 24.77 14.97
CA ASP A 187 10.10 25.28 15.80
C ASP A 187 8.94 24.29 15.86
N LYS A 188 8.34 24.17 17.05
CA LYS A 188 7.14 23.36 17.26
C LYS A 188 5.93 24.09 16.67
N PRO A 189 4.98 23.36 16.03
CA PRO A 189 3.72 23.93 15.53
C PRO A 189 2.77 24.27 16.68
N ILE A 190 3.07 25.34 17.41
CA ILE A 190 2.26 25.86 18.51
C ILE A 190 1.75 27.26 18.19
N SER A 191 0.59 27.59 18.76
CA SER A 191 0.08 28.95 18.80
C SER A 191 0.00 29.44 20.23
N PHE A 192 0.52 30.63 20.48
CA PHE A 192 0.45 31.35 21.74
C PHE A 192 -0.72 32.32 21.69
N TYR A 193 -1.52 32.39 22.75
CA TYR A 193 -2.62 33.34 22.84
C TYR A 193 -2.21 34.54 23.68
N TYR A 194 -2.27 35.73 23.09
CA TYR A 194 -2.05 37.00 23.75
C TYR A 194 -3.33 37.84 23.66
N PRO A 195 -3.89 38.35 24.77
CA PRO A 195 -5.15 39.10 24.74
C PRO A 195 -5.17 40.29 23.77
N GLN A 196 -4.02 40.93 23.56
CA GLN A 196 -3.88 42.12 22.71
C GLN A 196 -3.68 41.80 21.22
N TYR A 197 -3.11 40.63 20.91
CA TYR A 197 -2.63 40.30 19.55
C TYR A 197 -3.28 39.04 18.98
N GLY A 198 -4.12 38.36 19.76
CA GLY A 198 -4.74 37.10 19.37
C GLY A 198 -3.73 35.94 19.36
N ARG A 199 -3.82 35.08 18.34
CA ARG A 199 -2.98 33.88 18.21
C ARG A 199 -1.72 34.19 17.41
N LEU A 200 -0.57 34.02 18.04
CA LEU A 200 0.75 34.17 17.43
C LEU A 200 1.44 32.80 17.30
N THR A 201 2.24 32.62 16.26
CA THR A 201 3.10 31.45 16.03
C THR A 201 4.56 31.87 16.15
N CYS A 202 5.49 30.91 16.22
CA CYS A 202 6.91 31.24 16.26
C CYS A 202 7.37 32.13 15.09
N SER A 203 6.76 31.99 13.91
CA SER A 203 7.09 32.77 12.72
C SER A 203 6.68 34.24 12.77
N ASN A 204 5.66 34.62 13.55
CA ASN A 204 5.19 36.01 13.62
C ASN A 204 5.30 36.62 15.03
N LEU A 205 5.69 35.84 16.05
CA LEU A 205 5.76 36.26 17.45
C LEU A 205 6.53 37.57 17.62
N PHE A 206 7.71 37.67 17.01
CA PHE A 206 8.62 38.82 17.14
C PHE A 206 8.25 40.02 16.27
N GLN A 207 7.12 39.98 15.56
CA GLN A 207 6.52 41.18 14.96
C GLN A 207 5.77 42.01 16.02
N PHE A 208 5.37 41.37 17.14
CA PHE A 208 4.57 41.98 18.19
C PHE A 208 5.27 41.99 19.56
N LEU A 209 6.21 41.08 19.78
CA LEU A 209 6.94 40.93 21.04
C LEU A 209 8.46 41.15 20.85
N ASP A 210 9.14 41.51 21.95
CA ASP A 210 10.58 41.68 21.94
C ASP A 210 11.34 40.33 21.93
N VAL A 211 12.51 40.31 21.29
CA VAL A 211 13.37 39.12 21.19
C VAL A 211 13.82 38.60 22.57
N SER A 212 13.81 39.44 23.60
CA SER A 212 14.10 39.03 24.98
C SER A 212 13.18 37.90 25.49
N GLU A 213 11.98 37.71 24.93
CA GLU A 213 11.11 36.56 25.22
C GLU A 213 11.82 35.22 25.00
N CYS A 214 12.78 35.13 24.08
CA CYS A 214 13.60 33.92 23.90
C CYS A 214 14.47 33.56 25.11
N ARG A 215 14.70 34.50 26.03
CA ARG A 215 15.49 34.31 27.25
C ARG A 215 14.61 34.32 28.50
N THR A 216 13.57 35.15 28.52
CA THR A 216 12.73 35.37 29.69
C THR A 216 11.52 34.44 29.76
N ASN A 217 11.06 33.89 28.63
CA ASN A 217 9.90 33.04 28.55
C ASN A 217 10.30 31.60 28.14
N PRO A 218 10.34 30.64 29.08
CA PRO A 218 10.81 29.28 28.80
C PRO A 218 9.89 28.53 27.83
N VAL A 219 8.60 28.89 27.76
CA VAL A 219 7.65 28.29 26.82
C VAL A 219 7.97 28.75 25.40
N VAL A 220 8.25 30.04 25.19
CA VAL A 220 8.69 30.57 23.90
C VAL A 220 10.03 29.97 23.51
N ALA A 221 11.02 30.00 24.41
CA ALA A 221 12.36 29.47 24.15
C ALA A 221 12.36 27.99 23.71
N SER A 222 11.57 27.16 24.39
CA SER A 222 11.52 25.70 24.12
C SER A 222 10.63 25.29 22.94
N ASN A 223 9.70 26.15 22.50
CA ASN A 223 8.83 25.85 21.36
C ASN A 223 9.26 26.58 20.08
N CYS A 224 9.85 27.76 20.20
CA CYS A 224 10.35 28.57 19.09
C CYS A 224 11.87 28.53 19.01
N CYS A 225 12.48 27.38 19.32
CA CYS A 225 13.91 27.24 19.52
C CYS A 225 14.73 27.60 18.26
N TYR A 226 14.24 27.30 17.06
CA TYR A 226 14.93 27.62 15.80
C TYR A 226 14.85 29.11 15.53
N THR A 227 13.65 29.70 15.67
CA THR A 227 13.46 31.14 15.51
C THR A 227 14.28 31.91 16.57
N CYS A 228 14.26 31.49 17.82
CA CYS A 228 15.04 32.10 18.88
C CYS A 228 16.54 32.02 18.64
N ASN A 229 17.06 30.86 18.24
CA ASN A 229 18.46 30.70 17.85
C ASN A 229 18.82 31.67 16.72
N ARG A 230 18.00 31.75 15.67
CA ARG A 230 18.20 32.67 14.55
C ARG A 230 18.26 34.14 14.98
N TYR A 231 17.34 34.61 15.81
CA TYR A 231 17.31 36.02 16.25
C TYR A 231 18.41 36.35 17.26
N ILE A 232 18.80 35.40 18.11
CA ILE A 232 19.90 35.59 19.06
C ILE A 232 21.23 35.66 18.33
N ASN A 233 21.46 34.78 17.34
CA ASN A 233 22.75 34.65 16.66
C ASN A 233 22.94 35.56 15.45
N ASN A 234 21.87 36.08 14.81
CA ASN A 234 21.96 37.08 13.73
C ASN A 234 21.92 38.54 14.22
N ARG A 235 21.96 38.80 15.53
CA ARG A 235 22.14 40.15 16.11
C ARG A 235 23.61 40.47 16.41
N GLY A 236 24.54 39.92 15.62
CA GLY A 236 25.97 40.26 15.61
C GLY A 236 26.34 41.00 14.33
#